data_AF-A0A3P8JUM4-F1
#
_entry.id   AF-A0A3P8JUM4-F1
#
_cell.length_a   1.000
_cell.length_b   1.000
_cell.length_c   1.000
_cell.angle_alpha   90.00
_cell.angle_beta   90.00
_cell.angle_gamma   90.00
#
_symmetry.space_group_name_H-M   'P 1'
#
loop_
_entity.id
_entity.type
_entity.pdbx_description
1 polymer ?
#
loop_
_entity_poly.entity_id
_entity_poly.type
_entity_poly.pdbx_seq_one_letter_code
_entity_poly.pdbx_strand_id
1 'polypeptide(L)'
;MSAELTAEQRIAANLKAIREENRMTQEDVAEAMSKRGYRWHQATVYKVENGSRQVQLGEATALAEVFDVPLSQLAASTQAAVGSARLSWLDDLTKQARRDVVMAVRGWQFEQRRLAEALSSDSWGQGEEEDGSWPGGDLGPFASPKVAFSALPNHTQNEIRRRASETVEDVLALPDDKYPF
;
A
#
# COMPACT_ATOMS: atom_id res chain seq x y z
N MET A 1 -24.58 25.80 16.55
CA MET A 1 -23.68 26.03 15.41
C MET A 1 -22.27 25.89 15.92
N SER A 2 -21.61 24.76 15.67
CA SER A 2 -20.18 24.60 15.99
C SER A 2 -19.42 25.50 15.03
N ALA A 3 -18.71 26.50 15.53
CA ALA A 3 -17.89 27.35 14.68
C ALA A 3 -16.80 26.49 14.03
N GLU A 4 -16.73 26.48 12.69
CA GLU A 4 -15.63 25.83 11.98
C GLU A 4 -14.32 26.47 12.44
N LEU A 5 -13.39 25.64 12.92
CA LEU A 5 -12.04 26.11 13.25
C LEU A 5 -11.41 26.72 12.01
N THR A 6 -10.76 27.87 12.15
CA THR A 6 -9.96 28.45 11.06
C THR A 6 -8.77 27.55 10.73
N ALA A 7 -8.12 27.77 9.58
CA ALA A 7 -6.94 26.99 9.20
C ALA A 7 -5.81 27.10 10.24
N GLU A 8 -5.63 28.29 10.81
CA GLU A 8 -4.64 28.58 11.85
C GLU A 8 -4.94 27.80 13.13
N GLN A 9 -6.22 27.75 13.53
CA GLN A 9 -6.64 26.99 14.70
C GLN A 9 -6.45 25.48 14.52
N ARG A 10 -6.66 24.96 13.30
CA ARG A 10 -6.38 23.56 12.97
C ARG A 10 -4.89 23.25 13.05
N ILE A 11 -4.04 24.09 12.46
CA ILE A 11 -2.58 23.93 12.53
C ILE A 11 -2.09 23.94 13.98
N ALA A 12 -2.58 24.88 14.80
CA ALA A 12 -2.21 24.95 16.21
C ALA A 12 -2.55 23.66 16.98
N ALA A 13 -3.77 23.16 16.80
CA ALA A 13 -4.24 21.94 17.45
C ALA A 13 -3.47 20.69 16.97
N ASN A 14 -3.28 20.55 15.66
CA ASN A 14 -2.62 19.39 15.08
C ASN A 14 -1.11 19.39 15.37
N LEU A 15 -0.45 20.54 15.36
CA LEU A 15 0.96 20.66 15.75
C LEU A 15 1.17 20.12 17.16
N LYS A 16 0.30 20.51 18.10
CA LYS A 16 0.38 20.05 19.48
C LYS A 16 0.19 18.54 19.58
N ALA A 17 -0.84 18.00 18.92
CA ALA A 17 -1.12 16.56 18.93
C ALA A 17 0.03 15.74 18.35
N ILE A 18 0.52 16.10 17.15
CA ILE A 18 1.63 15.42 16.47
C ILE A 18 2.90 15.48 17.32
N ARG A 19 3.18 16.64 17.95
CA ARG A 19 4.34 16.79 18.84
C ARG A 19 4.25 15.82 20.02
N GLU A 20 3.08 15.73 20.67
CA GLU A 20 2.85 14.86 21.82
C GLU A 20 2.92 13.37 21.45
N GLU A 21 2.38 12.99 20.30
CA GLU A 21 2.49 11.63 19.72
C GLU A 21 3.96 11.24 19.47
N ASN A 22 4.77 12.18 18.98
CA ASN A 22 6.21 12.02 18.76
C ASN A 22 7.05 12.13 20.04
N ARG A 23 6.42 12.34 21.21
CA ARG A 23 7.08 12.53 22.51
C ARG A 23 8.12 13.65 22.51
N MET A 24 7.92 14.67 21.68
CA MET A 24 8.79 15.84 21.60
C MET A 24 8.33 16.93 22.57
N THR A 25 9.28 17.59 23.21
CA THR A 25 9.03 18.82 23.97
C THR A 25 8.91 20.01 23.02
N GLN A 26 8.39 21.15 23.51
CA GLN A 26 8.37 22.38 22.74
C GLN A 26 9.78 22.89 22.40
N GLU A 27 10.78 22.59 23.25
CA GLU A 27 12.18 22.92 22.99
C GLU A 27 12.73 22.07 21.84
N ASP A 28 12.43 20.77 21.81
CA ASP A 28 12.89 19.87 20.74
C ASP A 28 12.40 20.32 19.36
N VAL A 29 11.14 20.76 19.26
CA VAL A 29 10.57 21.31 18.02
C VAL A 29 11.26 22.63 17.64
N ALA A 30 11.51 23.51 18.61
CA ALA A 30 12.21 24.76 18.36
C ALA A 30 13.65 24.53 17.87
N GLU A 31 14.36 23.57 18.45
CA GLU A 31 15.70 23.18 18.02
C GLU A 31 15.68 22.58 16.60
N ALA A 32 14.73 21.69 16.32
CA ALA A 32 14.58 21.06 15.00
C ALA A 32 14.27 22.08 13.89
N MET A 33 13.47 23.10 14.20
CA MET A 33 13.17 24.22 13.30
C MET A 33 14.36 25.18 13.16
N SER A 34 15.11 25.42 14.24
CA SER A 34 16.34 26.21 14.22
C SER A 34 17.42 25.59 13.32
N LYS A 35 17.57 24.27 13.38
CA LYS A 35 18.46 23.51 12.47
C LYS A 35 18.10 23.66 10.99
N ARG A 36 16.84 23.98 10.69
CA ARG A 36 16.32 24.24 9.33
C ARG A 36 16.34 25.73 8.94
N GLY A 37 16.96 26.58 9.76
CA GLY A 37 17.15 28.01 9.46
C GLY A 37 16.02 28.93 9.94
N TYR A 38 15.02 28.41 10.66
CA TYR A 38 13.94 29.22 11.23
C TYR A 38 14.31 29.71 12.62
N ARG A 39 14.10 30.99 12.93
CA ARG A 39 14.36 31.54 14.28
C ARG A 39 13.25 31.15 15.25
N TRP A 40 13.17 29.87 15.58
CA TRP A 40 12.19 29.32 16.50
C TRP A 40 12.82 29.10 17.87
N HIS A 41 12.11 29.54 18.90
CA HIS A 41 12.42 29.26 20.30
C HIS A 41 11.20 28.54 20.91
N GLN A 42 11.36 27.94 22.08
CA GLN A 42 10.24 27.30 22.81
C GLN A 42 9.01 28.20 22.89
N ALA A 43 9.21 29.51 23.17
CA ALA A 43 8.13 30.49 23.22
C ALA A 43 7.40 30.67 21.88
N THR A 44 8.08 30.48 20.75
CA THR A 44 7.46 30.49 19.42
C THR A 44 6.52 29.30 19.27
N VAL A 45 6.97 28.10 19.66
CA VAL A 45 6.15 26.89 19.62
C VAL A 45 4.92 27.05 20.51
N TYR A 46 5.10 27.50 21.75
CA TYR A 46 4.00 27.78 22.67
C TYR A 46 2.96 28.75 22.08
N LYS A 47 3.41 29.85 21.45
CA LYS A 47 2.53 30.84 20.82
C LYS A 47 1.81 30.29 19.59
N VAL A 48 2.43 29.38 18.86
CA VAL A 48 1.75 28.70 17.74
C VAL A 48 0.69 27.75 18.28
N GLU A 49 1.03 26.89 19.24
CA GLU A 49 0.12 25.88 19.81
C GLU A 49 -1.09 26.49 20.52
N ASN A 50 -0.95 27.69 21.08
CA ASN A 50 -2.07 28.41 21.69
C ASN A 50 -2.84 29.33 20.71
N GLY A 51 -2.43 29.37 19.44
CA GLY A 51 -3.08 30.15 18.38
C GLY A 51 -2.78 31.65 18.39
N SER A 52 -1.88 32.14 19.25
CA SER A 52 -1.50 33.56 19.30
C SER A 52 -0.47 33.97 18.23
N ARG A 53 0.15 32.99 17.55
CA ARG A 53 1.04 33.22 16.41
C ARG A 53 0.67 32.31 15.25
N GLN A 54 0.48 32.91 14.08
CA GLN A 54 0.30 32.18 12.83
C GLN A 54 1.60 31.54 12.33
N VAL A 55 1.49 30.40 11.66
CA VAL A 55 2.60 29.71 11.00
C VAL A 55 2.58 30.09 9.52
N GLN A 56 3.72 30.53 8.99
CA GLN A 56 3.84 30.78 7.55
C GLN A 56 3.92 29.46 6.78
N LEU A 57 3.54 29.46 5.49
CA LEU A 57 3.55 28.24 4.67
C LEU A 57 4.91 27.52 4.69
N GLY A 58 6.01 28.26 4.55
CA GLY A 58 7.36 27.68 4.61
C GLY A 58 7.68 27.05 5.97
N GLU A 59 7.25 27.67 7.07
CA GLU A 59 7.39 27.09 8.42
C GLU A 59 6.56 25.81 8.56
N ALA A 60 5.35 25.79 8.00
CA ALA A 60 4.47 24.63 8.04
C ALA A 60 5.05 23.45 7.24
N THR A 61 5.66 23.70 6.07
CA THR A 61 6.39 22.69 5.31
C THR A 61 7.56 22.12 6.11
N ALA A 62 8.36 22.98 6.74
CA ALA A 62 9.48 22.53 7.56
C ALA A 62 9.02 21.72 8.79
N LEU A 63 7.90 22.09 9.42
CA LEU A 63 7.30 21.29 10.48
C LEU A 63 6.85 19.91 9.98
N ALA A 64 6.24 19.84 8.80
CA ALA A 64 5.84 18.56 8.19
C ALA A 64 7.04 17.62 8.02
N GLU A 65 8.19 18.17 7.59
CA GLU A 65 9.46 17.44 7.49
C GLU A 65 10.09 17.08 8.84
N VAL A 66 9.86 17.88 9.91
CA VAL A 66 10.33 17.55 11.27
C VAL A 66 9.63 16.30 11.79
N PHE A 67 8.33 16.18 11.53
CA PHE A 67 7.51 15.08 12.04
C PHE A 67 7.33 13.92 11.05
N ASP A 68 7.94 14.00 9.86
CA ASP A 68 7.77 13.02 8.78
C ASP A 68 6.30 12.75 8.42
N VAL A 69 5.51 13.82 8.30
CA VAL A 69 4.08 13.77 7.96
C VAL A 69 3.79 14.64 6.74
N PRO A 70 2.75 14.35 5.95
CA PRO A 70 2.33 15.25 4.88
C PRO A 70 1.78 16.56 5.46
N LEU A 71 2.04 17.69 4.77
CA LEU A 71 1.52 19.02 5.16
C LEU A 71 -0.01 19.05 5.34
N SER A 72 -0.73 18.23 4.57
CA SER A 72 -2.18 18.08 4.69
C SER A 72 -2.61 17.61 6.09
N GLN A 73 -1.78 16.84 6.79
CA GLN A 73 -2.06 16.38 8.16
C GLN A 73 -1.98 17.52 9.17
N LEU A 74 -1.03 18.47 9.00
CA LEU A 74 -0.98 19.68 9.83
C LEU A 74 -2.21 20.58 9.61
N ALA A 75 -2.74 20.66 8.39
CA ALA A 75 -3.87 21.52 8.05
C ALA A 75 -5.26 20.84 8.17
N ALA A 76 -5.29 19.53 8.42
CA ALA A 76 -6.51 18.72 8.46
C ALA A 76 -7.48 19.23 9.56
N SER A 77 -8.79 19.09 9.32
CA SER A 77 -9.73 19.27 10.43
C SER A 77 -9.46 18.21 11.49
N THR A 78 -9.47 18.58 12.77
CA THR A 78 -9.10 17.68 13.88
C THR A 78 -9.95 16.41 13.93
N GLN A 79 -11.16 16.45 13.36
CA GLN A 79 -12.04 15.29 13.18
C GLN A 79 -11.66 14.43 11.96
N ALA A 80 -11.02 15.01 10.95
CA ALA A 80 -10.43 14.30 9.81
C ALA A 80 -8.98 13.84 10.06
N ALA A 81 -8.22 14.38 11.00
CA ALA A 81 -6.82 14.00 11.20
C ALA A 81 -6.66 12.56 11.69
N VAL A 82 -7.47 12.14 12.68
CA VAL A 82 -7.45 10.77 13.22
C VAL A 82 -8.19 9.78 12.29
N GLY A 83 -9.18 10.25 11.53
CA GLY A 83 -9.92 9.44 10.57
C GLY A 83 -9.22 9.26 9.21
N SER A 84 -8.60 10.32 8.67
CA SER A 84 -8.06 10.33 7.31
C SER A 84 -6.74 9.59 7.18
N ALA A 85 -5.87 9.63 8.19
CA ALA A 85 -4.65 8.82 8.22
C ALA A 85 -4.99 7.32 8.25
N ARG A 86 -5.96 6.92 9.08
CA ARG A 86 -6.45 5.54 9.15
C ARG A 86 -7.12 5.09 7.86
N LEU A 87 -7.98 5.92 7.28
CA LEU A 87 -8.65 5.63 6.02
C LEU A 87 -7.67 5.57 4.84
N SER A 88 -6.66 6.45 4.81
CA SER A 88 -5.60 6.43 3.80
C SER A 88 -4.73 5.18 3.91
N TRP A 89 -4.37 4.77 5.13
CA TRP A 89 -3.64 3.53 5.36
C TRP A 89 -4.44 2.30 4.93
N LEU A 90 -5.74 2.23 5.26
CA LEU A 90 -6.63 1.16 4.82
C LEU A 90 -6.77 1.12 3.28
N ASP A 91 -6.86 2.28 2.64
CA ASP A 91 -6.94 2.39 1.18
C ASP A 91 -5.63 1.93 0.51
N ASP A 92 -4.47 2.34 1.04
CA ASP A 92 -3.17 1.91 0.53
C ASP A 92 -2.94 0.41 0.72
N LEU A 93 -3.32 -0.14 1.88
CA LEU A 93 -3.28 -1.58 2.15
C LEU A 93 -4.15 -2.35 1.14
N THR A 94 -5.37 -1.87 0.88
CA THR A 94 -6.30 -2.49 -0.07
C THR A 94 -5.74 -2.44 -1.50
N LYS A 95 -5.16 -1.30 -1.90
CA LYS A 95 -4.51 -1.15 -3.20
C LYS A 95 -3.29 -2.06 -3.35
N GLN A 96 -2.53 -2.28 -2.29
CA GLN A 96 -1.38 -3.18 -2.29
C GLN A 96 -1.82 -4.64 -2.40
N ALA A 97 -2.74 -5.09 -1.54
CA ALA A 97 -3.28 -6.44 -1.59
C ALA A 97 -3.86 -6.79 -2.97
N ARG A 98 -4.59 -5.85 -3.59
CA ARG A 98 -5.10 -6.01 -4.96
C ARG A 98 -3.97 -6.18 -5.98
N ARG A 99 -2.89 -5.40 -5.87
CA ARG A 99 -1.73 -5.52 -6.76
C ARG A 99 -1.06 -6.89 -6.62
N ASP A 100 -0.89 -7.35 -5.39
CA ASP A 100 -0.25 -8.63 -5.10
C ASP A 100 -1.06 -9.79 -5.67
N VAL A 101 -2.40 -9.78 -5.51
CA VAL A 101 -3.28 -10.77 -6.14
C VAL A 101 -3.17 -10.75 -7.66
N VAL A 102 -3.19 -9.57 -8.29
CA VAL A 102 -3.04 -9.45 -9.75
C VAL A 102 -1.70 -10.00 -10.23
N MET A 103 -0.62 -9.71 -9.52
CA MET A 103 0.71 -10.21 -9.87
C MET A 103 0.84 -11.71 -9.67
N ALA A 104 0.28 -12.26 -8.59
CA ALA A 104 0.23 -13.69 -8.33
C ALA A 104 -0.55 -14.43 -9.44
N VAL A 105 -1.72 -13.92 -9.84
CA VAL A 105 -2.52 -14.50 -10.94
C VAL A 105 -1.76 -14.46 -12.26
N ARG A 106 -1.13 -13.33 -12.58
CA ARG A 106 -0.32 -13.19 -13.81
C ARG A 106 0.87 -14.15 -13.82
N GLY A 107 1.57 -14.28 -12.69
CA GLY A 107 2.67 -15.22 -12.53
C GLY A 107 2.22 -16.66 -12.71
N TRP A 108 1.10 -17.06 -12.09
CA TRP A 108 0.53 -18.39 -12.26
C TRP A 108 0.15 -18.68 -13.72
N GLN A 109 -0.52 -17.73 -14.40
CA GLN A 109 -0.86 -17.89 -15.82
C GLN A 109 0.36 -17.99 -16.74
N PHE A 110 1.45 -17.29 -16.39
CA PHE A 110 2.71 -17.40 -17.11
C PHE A 110 3.34 -18.78 -16.95
N GLU A 111 3.40 -19.30 -15.72
CA GLU A 111 3.94 -20.65 -15.47
C GLU A 111 3.04 -21.76 -16.04
N GLN A 112 1.71 -21.59 -16.03
CA GLN A 112 0.82 -22.51 -16.72
C GLN A 112 1.11 -22.60 -18.23
N ARG A 113 1.40 -21.47 -18.87
CA ARG A 113 1.79 -21.44 -20.29
C ARG A 113 3.11 -22.12 -20.53
N ARG A 114 4.14 -21.82 -19.72
CA ARG A 114 5.44 -22.50 -19.82
C ARG A 114 5.32 -24.01 -19.65
N LEU A 115 4.48 -24.47 -18.72
CA LEU A 115 4.24 -25.89 -18.52
C LEU A 115 3.50 -26.51 -19.71
N ALA A 116 2.48 -25.84 -20.25
CA ALA A 116 1.77 -26.30 -21.44
C ALA A 116 2.68 -26.39 -22.66
N GLU A 117 3.56 -25.39 -22.85
CA GLU A 117 4.59 -25.37 -23.89
C GLU A 117 5.57 -26.54 -23.72
N ALA A 118 6.11 -26.77 -22.52
CA ALA A 118 7.02 -27.87 -22.24
C ALA A 118 6.37 -29.25 -22.51
N LEU A 119 5.13 -29.45 -22.04
CA LEU A 119 4.40 -30.69 -22.28
C LEU A 119 4.06 -30.89 -23.76
N SER A 120 3.80 -29.82 -24.50
CA SER A 120 3.59 -29.90 -25.95
C SER A 120 4.90 -30.16 -26.70
N SER A 121 6.02 -29.58 -26.26
CA SER A 121 7.36 -29.78 -26.81
C SER A 121 7.84 -31.22 -26.65
N ASP A 122 7.57 -31.83 -25.50
CA ASP A 122 7.93 -33.24 -25.23
C ASP A 122 7.06 -34.24 -26.01
N SER A 123 5.95 -33.80 -26.60
CA SER A 123 5.13 -34.62 -27.52
C SER A 123 5.59 -34.58 -28.99
N TRP A 124 6.63 -33.80 -29.34
CA TRP A 124 7.22 -33.77 -30.69
C TRP A 124 8.32 -34.81 -30.93
N GLY A 125 8.23 -35.95 -30.24
CA GLY A 125 9.25 -37.00 -30.29
C GLY A 125 8.70 -38.41 -30.17
N GLN A 126 7.58 -38.72 -30.84
CA GLN A 126 7.20 -40.05 -31.35
C GLN A 126 5.77 -40.04 -31.92
N GLY A 127 5.62 -40.08 -33.25
CA GLY A 127 4.32 -40.26 -33.90
C GLY A 127 4.24 -39.70 -35.33
N GLU A 128 4.82 -40.45 -36.26
CA GLU A 128 4.44 -40.69 -37.68
C GLU A 128 3.74 -39.61 -38.53
N GLU A 129 4.27 -39.44 -39.74
CA GLU A 129 3.67 -38.77 -40.89
C GLU A 129 2.28 -39.32 -41.21
N GLU A 130 1.21 -38.53 -41.06
CA GLU A 130 -0.02 -38.67 -41.85
C GLU A 130 -0.64 -37.30 -42.19
N ASP A 131 -1.50 -37.30 -43.20
CA ASP A 131 -1.62 -36.30 -44.25
C ASP A 131 -2.07 -34.87 -43.86
N GLY A 132 -1.70 -33.94 -44.75
CA GLY A 132 -2.03 -32.54 -44.66
C GLY A 132 -3.48 -32.24 -45.00
N SER A 133 -4.29 -31.93 -43.99
CA SER A 133 -5.40 -30.98 -44.07
C SER A 133 -5.88 -30.56 -42.68
N TRP A 134 -5.34 -29.46 -42.14
CA TRP A 134 -5.97 -28.75 -41.02
C TRP A 134 -6.97 -27.73 -41.59
N PRO A 135 -8.30 -27.88 -41.38
CA PRO A 135 -9.26 -26.92 -41.89
C PRO A 135 -9.17 -25.63 -41.06
N GLY A 136 -9.04 -24.51 -41.76
CA GLY A 136 -8.65 -23.22 -41.22
C GLY A 136 -9.49 -22.72 -40.05
N GLY A 137 -8.79 -22.07 -39.13
CA GLY A 137 -9.35 -21.19 -38.11
C GLY A 137 -8.19 -20.43 -37.50
N ASP A 138 -8.00 -19.19 -37.96
CA ASP A 138 -7.05 -18.22 -37.43
C ASP A 138 -7.12 -18.16 -35.90
N LEU A 139 -6.19 -18.87 -35.25
CA LEU A 139 -5.87 -18.67 -33.85
C LEU A 139 -4.71 -17.69 -33.81
N GLY A 140 -5.04 -16.41 -33.87
CA GLY A 140 -4.08 -15.33 -33.62
C GLY A 140 -3.31 -15.56 -32.30
N PRO A 141 -2.28 -14.73 -32.01
CA PRO A 141 -1.26 -14.97 -30.98
C PRO A 141 -1.74 -15.00 -29.51
N PHE A 142 -3.04 -15.12 -29.26
CA PHE A 142 -3.71 -15.10 -27.96
C PHE A 142 -4.55 -16.34 -27.65
N ALA A 143 -4.62 -17.34 -28.54
CA ALA A 143 -5.32 -18.59 -28.23
C ALA A 143 -4.50 -19.44 -27.24
N SER A 144 -4.71 -19.20 -25.94
CA SER A 144 -4.12 -20.03 -24.89
C SER A 144 -4.77 -21.42 -24.90
N PRO A 145 -4.00 -22.53 -24.85
CA PRO A 145 -4.57 -23.82 -24.53
C PRO A 145 -5.13 -23.72 -23.12
N LYS A 146 -6.46 -23.73 -22.97
CA LYS A 146 -7.10 -23.85 -21.66
C LYS A 146 -6.88 -25.29 -21.18
N VAL A 147 -5.74 -25.55 -20.55
CA VAL A 147 -5.56 -26.80 -19.81
C VAL A 147 -6.50 -26.71 -18.61
N ALA A 148 -7.61 -27.44 -18.66
CA ALA A 148 -8.54 -27.51 -17.54
C ALA A 148 -7.78 -28.04 -16.32
N PHE A 149 -8.00 -27.47 -15.13
CA PHE A 149 -7.36 -27.94 -13.89
C PHE A 149 -7.60 -29.44 -13.65
N SER A 150 -8.74 -29.96 -14.10
CA SER A 150 -9.09 -31.38 -14.09
C SER A 150 -8.25 -32.26 -15.00
N ALA A 151 -7.56 -31.70 -15.99
CA ALA A 151 -6.67 -32.41 -16.90
C ALA A 151 -5.27 -32.65 -16.30
N LEU A 152 -4.97 -32.04 -15.14
CA LEU A 152 -3.71 -32.27 -14.43
C LEU A 152 -3.75 -33.61 -13.67
N PRO A 153 -2.61 -34.29 -13.48
CA PRO A 153 -2.52 -35.47 -12.61
C PRO A 153 -3.00 -35.17 -11.18
N ASN A 154 -3.66 -36.15 -10.54
CA ASN A 154 -4.27 -35.97 -9.21
C ASN A 154 -3.30 -35.49 -8.13
N HIS A 155 -2.04 -35.95 -8.14
CA HIS A 155 -1.04 -35.51 -7.18
C HIS A 155 -0.69 -34.02 -7.35
N THR A 156 -0.63 -33.54 -8.58
CA THR A 156 -0.40 -32.12 -8.91
C THR A 156 -1.59 -31.26 -8.49
N GLN A 157 -2.82 -31.73 -8.74
CA GLN A 157 -4.04 -31.04 -8.26
C GLN A 157 -4.06 -30.94 -6.72
N ASN A 158 -3.69 -32.01 -6.02
CA ASN A 158 -3.67 -32.05 -4.56
C ASN A 158 -2.59 -31.15 -3.96
N GLU A 159 -1.40 -31.09 -4.56
CA GLU A 159 -0.33 -30.20 -4.09
C GLU A 159 -0.69 -28.72 -4.29
N ILE A 160 -1.34 -28.37 -5.41
CA ILE A 160 -1.84 -27.00 -5.64
C ILE A 160 -2.92 -26.63 -4.61
N ARG A 161 -3.87 -27.54 -4.33
CA ARG A 161 -4.89 -27.30 -3.30
C ARG A 161 -4.28 -27.13 -1.91
N ARG A 162 -3.31 -27.97 -1.55
CA ARG A 162 -2.61 -27.92 -0.26
C ARG A 162 -1.92 -26.59 -0.05
N ARG A 163 -1.11 -26.14 -1.02
CA ARG A 163 -0.41 -24.85 -0.94
C ARG A 163 -1.34 -23.65 -0.93
N ALA A 164 -2.44 -23.69 -1.68
CA ALA A 164 -3.43 -22.61 -1.65
C ALA A 164 -4.11 -22.50 -0.27
N SER A 165 -4.37 -23.63 0.38
CA SER A 165 -4.95 -23.68 1.73
C SER A 165 -3.96 -23.16 2.79
N GLU A 166 -2.68 -23.52 2.67
CA GLU A 166 -1.61 -23.06 3.57
C GLU A 166 -1.46 -21.54 3.52
N THR A 167 -1.46 -20.94 2.33
CA THR A 167 -1.40 -19.48 2.18
C THR A 167 -2.60 -18.76 2.80
N VAL A 168 -3.79 -19.35 2.77
CA VAL A 168 -4.99 -18.75 3.38
C VAL A 168 -4.93 -18.81 4.90
N GLU A 169 -4.51 -19.95 5.46
CA GLU A 169 -4.33 -20.10 6.91
C GLU A 169 -3.20 -19.20 7.43
N ASP A 170 -2.09 -19.07 6.70
CA ASP A 170 -0.99 -18.17 7.06
C ASP A 170 -1.42 -16.70 7.07
N VAL A 171 -2.32 -16.30 6.16
CA VAL A 171 -2.89 -14.94 6.12
C VAL A 171 -3.89 -14.72 7.27
N LEU A 172 -4.69 -15.72 7.61
CA LEU A 172 -5.65 -15.67 8.73
C LEU A 172 -4.97 -15.76 10.11
N ALA A 173 -3.77 -16.32 10.18
CA ALA A 173 -2.97 -16.47 11.39
C ALA A 173 -2.03 -15.29 11.68
N LEU A 174 -2.02 -14.24 10.83
CA LEU A 174 -1.27 -13.02 11.12
C LEU A 174 -1.84 -12.35 12.39
N PRO A 175 -1.01 -12.10 13.42
CA PRO A 175 -1.51 -11.58 14.68
C PRO A 175 -1.93 -10.10 14.54
N ASP A 176 -3.05 -9.75 15.17
CA ASP A 176 -3.64 -8.40 15.15
C ASP A 176 -2.70 -7.31 15.70
N ASP A 177 -1.65 -7.70 16.44
CA ASP A 177 -0.71 -6.81 17.13
C ASP A 177 0.41 -6.23 16.24
N LYS A 178 0.54 -6.67 14.98
CA LYS A 178 1.46 -6.07 14.00
C LYS A 178 0.97 -4.76 13.39
N TYR A 179 -0.18 -4.25 13.83
CA TYR A 179 -0.75 -2.98 13.37
C TYR A 179 -0.78 -1.98 14.55
N PRO A 180 0.11 -0.96 14.57
CA PRO A 180 0.23 -0.06 15.70
C PRO A 180 -1.01 0.83 15.81
N PHE A 181 -1.57 0.90 17.02
CA PHE A 181 -2.64 1.82 17.43
C PHE A 181 -2.08 3.19 17.79
#